data_AF-A0A1H6F8T0-F1
#
_entry.id   AF-A0A1H6F8T0-F1
#
_cell.length_a   1.000
_cell.length_b   1.000
_cell.length_c   1.000
_cell.angle_alpha   90.00
_cell.angle_beta   90.00
_cell.angle_gamma   90.00
#
_symmetry.space_group_name_H-M   'P 1'
#
loop_
_entity.id
_entity.type
_entity.pdbx_description
1 polymer ?
#
loop_
_entity_poly.entity_id
_entity_poly.type
_entity_poly.pdbx_seq_one_letter_code
_entity_poly.pdbx_strand_id
1 'polypeptide(L)'
;MIKIDYTKWEQNPQILRKYALTALHQRTRERFMSLYEITQGKSASKVALDIGRRPHTVLDWAHAYNAHGPDILIYKRSGGHRPLFHLKPVTTWL
;
A
#
# COMPACT_ATOMS: atom_id res chain seq x y z
N MET A 1 15.00 -9.29 -10.41
CA MET A 1 13.99 -8.21 -10.57
C MET A 1 12.63 -8.81 -10.22
N ILE A 2 11.85 -8.16 -9.34
CA ILE A 2 10.54 -8.70 -8.95
C ILE A 2 9.56 -8.62 -10.13
N LYS A 3 8.73 -9.66 -10.30
CA LYS A 3 7.63 -9.69 -11.27
C LYS A 3 6.31 -9.65 -10.51
N ILE A 4 5.29 -9.05 -11.11
CA ILE A 4 3.95 -8.98 -10.53
C ILE A 4 3.14 -10.14 -11.08
N ASP A 5 2.66 -11.01 -10.19
CA ASP A 5 1.96 -12.25 -10.56
C ASP A 5 0.46 -11.99 -10.75
N TYR A 6 0.11 -11.03 -11.62
CA TYR A 6 -1.29 -10.64 -11.84
C TYR A 6 -2.15 -11.77 -12.44
N THR A 7 -1.54 -12.69 -13.20
CA THR A 7 -2.25 -13.85 -13.78
C THR A 7 -2.74 -14.82 -12.70
N LYS A 8 -2.03 -14.91 -11.56
CA LYS A 8 -2.45 -15.71 -10.39
C LYS A 8 -3.83 -15.29 -9.87
N TRP A 9 -4.19 -14.03 -10.08
CA TRP A 9 -5.43 -13.42 -9.61
C TRP A 9 -6.43 -13.18 -10.74
N GLU A 10 -6.25 -13.83 -11.90
CA GLU A 10 -7.09 -13.65 -13.10
C GLU A 10 -7.15 -12.19 -13.59
N GLN A 11 -6.09 -11.42 -13.33
CA GLN A 11 -5.97 -10.01 -13.70
C GLN A 11 -5.02 -9.82 -14.89
N ASN A 12 -4.97 -8.58 -15.37
CA ASN A 12 -3.97 -8.08 -16.32
C ASN A 12 -3.42 -6.73 -15.83
N PRO A 13 -2.32 -6.20 -16.41
CA PRO A 13 -1.76 -4.91 -16.04
C PRO A 13 -2.77 -3.74 -16.04
N GLN A 14 -3.72 -3.74 -16.96
CA GLN A 14 -4.71 -2.67 -17.10
C GLN A 14 -5.68 -2.63 -15.92
N ILE A 15 -5.96 -3.78 -15.29
CA ILE A 15 -6.75 -3.85 -14.05
C ILE A 15 -6.01 -3.13 -12.90
N LEU A 16 -4.70 -3.30 -12.77
CA LEU A 16 -3.90 -2.59 -11.76
C LEU A 16 -3.98 -1.07 -11.98
N ARG A 17 -3.83 -0.63 -13.23
CA ARG A 17 -4.00 0.79 -13.59
C ARG A 17 -5.41 1.28 -13.26
N LYS A 18 -6.45 0.50 -13.57
CA LYS A 18 -7.85 0.84 -13.26
C LYS A 18 -8.03 1.04 -11.75
N TYR A 19 -7.58 0.10 -10.92
CA TYR A 19 -7.64 0.23 -9.46
C TYR A 19 -6.92 1.46 -8.95
N ALA A 20 -5.77 1.79 -9.54
CA ALA A 20 -5.03 2.97 -9.16
C ALA A 20 -5.76 4.27 -9.51
N LEU A 21 -6.46 4.31 -10.65
CA LEU A 21 -7.22 5.49 -11.09
C LEU A 21 -8.55 5.66 -10.34
N THR A 22 -9.20 4.57 -9.95
CA THR A 22 -10.51 4.62 -9.26
C THR A 22 -10.40 4.63 -7.73
N ALA A 23 -9.23 4.33 -7.15
CA ALA A 23 -9.09 4.27 -5.71
C ALA A 23 -9.25 5.66 -5.06
N LEU A 24 -10.12 5.75 -4.05
CA LEU A 24 -10.40 6.98 -3.30
C LEU A 24 -9.18 7.48 -2.52
N HIS A 25 -8.41 6.56 -1.93
CA HIS A 25 -7.31 6.90 -1.04
C HIS A 25 -5.96 6.97 -1.76
N GLN A 26 -5.21 8.05 -1.56
CA GLN A 26 -3.93 8.30 -2.24
C GLN A 26 -2.91 7.17 -2.08
N ARG A 27 -2.77 6.59 -0.87
CA ARG A 27 -1.86 5.44 -0.66
C ARG A 27 -2.25 4.20 -1.46
N THR A 28 -3.54 3.95 -1.64
CA THR A 28 -4.03 2.83 -2.47
C THR A 28 -3.70 3.10 -3.94
N ARG A 29 -3.90 4.34 -4.42
CA ARG A 29 -3.53 4.75 -5.78
C ARG A 29 -2.04 4.55 -6.03
N GLU A 30 -1.19 5.05 -5.13
CA GLU A 30 0.27 4.96 -5.20
C GLU A 30 0.74 3.51 -5.30
N ARG A 31 0.20 2.62 -4.46
CA ARG A 31 0.53 1.18 -4.46
C ARG A 31 0.18 0.50 -5.78
N PHE A 32 -1.04 0.67 -6.27
CA PHE A 32 -1.46 0.04 -7.52
C PHE A 32 -0.74 0.61 -8.75
N MET A 33 -0.50 1.93 -8.81
CA MET A 33 0.32 2.51 -9.87
C MET A 33 1.75 1.97 -9.83
N SER A 34 2.33 1.78 -8.64
CA SER A 34 3.69 1.23 -8.52
C SER A 34 3.81 -0.17 -9.12
N LEU A 35 2.82 -1.04 -8.88
CA LEU A 35 2.81 -2.38 -9.48
C LEU A 35 2.57 -2.33 -10.99
N TYR A 36 1.69 -1.45 -11.46
CA TYR A 36 1.49 -1.24 -12.90
C TYR A 36 2.79 -0.80 -13.59
N GLU A 37 3.54 0.15 -13.04
CA GLU A 37 4.82 0.59 -13.61
C GLU A 37 5.85 -0.55 -13.66
N ILE A 38 5.84 -1.47 -12.69
CA ILE A 38 6.68 -2.68 -12.72
C ILE A 38 6.28 -3.61 -13.87
N THR A 39 4.97 -3.79 -14.14
CA THR A 39 4.53 -4.57 -15.30
C THR A 39 4.88 -3.90 -16.63
N GLN A 40 5.07 -2.57 -16.64
CA GLN A 40 5.57 -1.84 -17.81
C GLN A 40 7.11 -1.92 -17.95
N GLY A 41 7.79 -2.69 -17.10
CA GLY A 41 9.23 -2.95 -17.21
C GLY A 41 10.12 -2.09 -16.32
N LYS A 42 9.57 -1.18 -15.51
CA LYS A 42 10.38 -0.45 -14.52
C LYS A 42 10.80 -1.37 -13.38
N SER A 43 12.02 -1.19 -12.88
CA SER A 43 12.45 -1.87 -11.66
C SER A 43 11.79 -1.26 -10.41
N ALA A 44 11.60 -2.05 -9.36
CA ALA A 44 11.07 -1.55 -8.08
C ALA A 44 11.89 -0.38 -7.52
N SER A 45 13.22 -0.40 -7.69
CA SER A 45 14.10 0.70 -7.29
C SER A 45 13.84 1.98 -8.09
N LYS A 46 13.63 1.87 -9.41
CA LYS A 46 13.30 3.04 -10.26
C LYS A 46 11.94 3.61 -9.90
N VAL A 47 10.94 2.76 -9.72
CA VAL A 47 9.59 3.17 -9.30
C VAL A 47 9.67 3.88 -7.94
N ALA A 48 10.37 3.29 -6.97
CA ALA A 48 10.53 3.88 -5.64
C ALA A 48 11.17 5.27 -5.69
N LEU A 49 12.22 5.44 -6.51
CA LEU A 49 12.84 6.75 -6.74
C LEU A 49 11.84 7.77 -7.29
N ASP A 50 11.07 7.38 -8.31
CA ASP A 50 10.11 8.27 -8.99
C ASP A 50 8.98 8.76 -8.05
N ILE A 51 8.60 7.95 -7.05
CA ILE A 51 7.54 8.29 -6.08
C ILE A 51 8.07 8.76 -4.72
N GLY A 52 9.38 8.96 -4.58
CA GLY A 52 10.00 9.41 -3.32
C GLY A 52 9.90 8.40 -2.17
N ARG A 53 9.92 7.10 -2.47
CA ARG A 53 9.89 6.00 -1.50
C ARG A 53 11.23 5.27 -1.43
N ARG A 54 11.38 4.46 -0.38
CA ARG A 54 12.51 3.53 -0.28
C ARG A 54 12.22 2.30 -1.15
N PRO A 55 13.22 1.72 -1.85
CA PRO A 55 13.03 0.55 -2.71
C PRO A 55 12.35 -0.65 -2.01
N HIS A 56 12.68 -0.90 -0.73
CA HIS A 56 12.05 -1.98 0.03
C HIS A 56 10.54 -1.80 0.16
N THR A 57 10.04 -0.57 0.25
CA THR A 57 8.59 -0.31 0.37
C THR A 57 7.82 -0.79 -0.85
N VAL A 58 8.37 -0.58 -2.05
CA VAL A 58 7.76 -1.05 -3.30
C VAL A 58 7.89 -2.57 -3.44
N LEU A 59 9.03 -3.13 -3.02
CA LEU A 59 9.21 -4.58 -2.96
C LEU A 59 8.20 -5.23 -2.01
N ASP A 60 7.98 -4.67 -0.82
CA ASP A 60 7.01 -5.16 0.16
C ASP A 60 5.59 -5.19 -0.42
N TRP A 61 5.20 -4.17 -1.19
CA TRP A 61 3.89 -4.14 -1.86
C TRP A 61 3.79 -5.21 -2.95
N ALA A 62 4.84 -5.41 -3.74
CA ALA A 62 4.86 -6.45 -4.76
C ALA A 62 4.81 -7.86 -4.15
N HIS A 63 5.57 -8.11 -3.08
CA HIS A 63 5.50 -9.37 -2.34
C HIS A 63 4.13 -9.59 -1.71
N ALA A 64 3.55 -8.57 -1.06
CA ALA A 64 2.22 -8.65 -0.48
C ALA A 64 1.16 -8.96 -1.54
N TYR A 65 1.21 -8.31 -2.71
CA TYR A 65 0.31 -8.57 -3.82
C TYR A 65 0.46 -9.99 -4.39
N ASN A 66 1.69 -10.46 -4.63
CA ASN A 66 1.90 -11.81 -5.15
C ASN A 66 1.46 -12.89 -4.13
N ALA A 67 1.57 -12.60 -2.83
CA ALA A 67 1.14 -13.51 -1.76
C ALA A 67 -0.38 -13.51 -1.55
N HIS A 68 -1.00 -12.33 -1.47
CA HIS A 68 -2.35 -12.14 -0.93
C HIS A 68 -3.34 -11.46 -1.88
N GLY A 69 -2.88 -11.02 -3.06
CA GLY A 69 -3.74 -10.40 -4.07
C GLY A 69 -3.95 -8.90 -3.87
N PRO A 70 -4.90 -8.30 -4.60
CA PRO A 70 -5.10 -6.84 -4.64
C PRO A 70 -5.57 -6.25 -3.31
N ASP A 71 -6.34 -6.99 -2.51
CA ASP A 71 -7.02 -6.46 -1.31
C ASP A 71 -6.04 -6.00 -0.22
N ILE A 72 -4.84 -6.60 -0.17
CA ILE A 72 -3.80 -6.22 0.80
C ILE A 72 -3.25 -4.81 0.54
N LEU A 73 -3.38 -4.31 -0.69
CA LEU A 73 -2.88 -3.00 -1.07
C LEU A 73 -3.86 -1.89 -0.72
N ILE A 74 -5.13 -2.22 -0.47
CA ILE A 74 -6.13 -1.25 -0.03
C ILE A 74 -5.68 -0.68 1.31
N TYR A 75 -5.53 0.64 1.35
CA TYR A 75 -5.22 1.32 2.60
C TYR A 75 -6.35 1.12 3.59
N LYS A 76 -6.03 0.47 4.71
CA LYS A 76 -6.85 0.43 5.91
C LYS A 76 -6.18 1.33 6.94
N ARG A 77 -6.94 2.28 7.50
CA ARG A 77 -6.46 3.10 8.61
C ARG A 77 -6.26 2.18 9.81
N SER A 78 -5.01 1.82 10.10
CA SER A 78 -4.68 1.26 11.41
C SER A 78 -4.87 2.39 12.42
N GLY A 79 -5.75 2.17 13.40
CA GLY A 79 -5.93 3.11 14.50
C GLY A 79 -4.57 3.34 15.17
N GLY A 80 -4.15 4.59 15.27
CA GLY A 80 -3.03 4.94 16.13
C GLY A 80 -3.36 4.50 17.55
N HIS A 81 -2.37 4.00 18.29
CA HIS A 81 -2.50 3.79 19.71
C HIS A 81 -3.12 5.05 20.33
N ARG A 82 -4.33 4.95 20.90
CA ARG A 82 -4.80 6.00 21.81
C ARG A 82 -3.77 6.04 22.94
N PRO A 83 -3.15 7.19 23.26
CA PRO A 83 -2.29 7.27 24.44
C PRO A 83 -3.11 6.83 25.65
N LEU A 84 -2.64 5.80 26.37
CA LEU A 84 -3.33 5.15 27.49
C LEU A 84 -3.41 6.01 28.77
N PHE A 85 -3.17 7.32 28.69
CA PHE A 85 -3.12 8.18 29.87
C PHE A 85 -3.91 9.48 29.66
N HIS A 86 -5.16 9.46 30.08
CA HIS A 86 -5.84 10.61 30.69
C HIS A 86 -6.44 10.13 32.02
N LEU A 87 -5.56 9.79 32.96
CA LEU A 87 -5.93 9.71 34.37
C LEU A 87 -5.63 11.06 35.01
N LYS A 88 -6.69 11.77 35.41
CA LYS A 88 -6.67 12.53 36.65
C LYS A 88 -7.96 12.26 37.40
N PRO A 89 -7.94 11.55 38.54
CA PRO A 89 -9.02 11.68 39.49
C PRO A 89 -8.90 13.07 40.14
N VAL A 90 -9.88 13.93 39.94
CA VAL A 90 -10.09 15.06 40.86
C VAL A 90 -10.84 14.50 42.06
N THR A 91 -10.08 14.22 43.11
CA THR A 91 -10.61 14.04 44.46
C THR A 91 -11.18 15.38 44.89
N THR A 92 -12.51 15.52 44.98
CA THR A 92 -13.14 16.65 45.66
C THR A 92 -13.65 16.13 47.00
N TRP A 93 -12.99 16.53 48.08
CA TRP A 93 -13.57 16.48 49.41
C TRP A 93 -14.21 17.85 49.69
N LEU A 94 -15.53 17.89 49.78
CA LEU A 94 -16.32 18.81 50.60
C LEU A 94 -17.51 18.03 51.14
#